data_AF-A0AAW1ZB01-F1
#
_entry.id   AF-A0AAW1ZB01-F1
#
_cell.length_a   1.000
_cell.length_b   1.000
_cell.length_c   1.000
_cell.angle_alpha   90.00
_cell.angle_beta   90.00
_cell.angle_gamma   90.00
#
_symmetry.space_group_name_H-M   'P 1'
#
loop_
_entity.id
_entity.type
_entity.pdbx_description
1 polymer ?
#
loop_
_entity_poly.entity_id
_entity_poly.type
_entity_poly.pdbx_seq_one_letter_code
_entity_poly.pdbx_strand_id
1 'polypeptide(L)' 'MQTLEKENANLKDRVDDAENRSRSHNLRFIGVPEKSEGGDVVAFMGQLIPLLLGTDQLSIVPAIEMAHRSPTSTSGS' A
#
# COMPACT_ATOMS: atom_id res chain seq x y z
N MET A 1 12.31 21.62 30.84
CA MET A 1 12.62 20.38 30.10
C MET A 1 11.37 19.58 29.75
N GLN A 2 10.44 19.39 30.69
CA GLN A 2 9.22 18.57 30.46
C GLN A 2 8.30 19.03 29.31
N THR A 3 8.27 20.33 28.98
CA THR A 3 7.46 20.86 27.87
C THR A 3 8.00 20.44 26.51
N LEU A 4 9.32 20.52 26.30
CA LEU A 4 9.96 20.12 25.04
C LEU A 4 9.83 18.62 24.77
N GLU A 5 9.97 17.79 25.81
CA GLU A 5 9.80 16.35 25.69
C GLU A 5 8.35 15.98 25.33
N LYS A 6 7.38 16.67 25.95
CA LYS A 6 5.96 16.51 25.66
C LYS A 6 5.59 16.99 24.25
N GLU A 7 6.14 18.12 23.82
CA GLU A 7 5.95 18.62 22.45
C GLU A 7 6.58 17.68 21.42
N ASN A 8 7.79 17.17 21.67
CA ASN A 8 8.40 16.18 20.79
C ASN A 8 7.58 14.89 20.68
N ALA A 9 7.05 14.39 21.80
CA ALA A 9 6.18 13.22 21.78
C ALA A 9 4.91 13.49 20.96
N ASN A 10 4.26 14.65 21.17
CA ASN A 10 3.07 15.03 20.41
C ASN A 10 3.36 15.17 18.91
N LEU A 11 4.49 15.76 18.53
CA LEU A 11 4.88 15.90 17.13
C LEU A 11 5.15 14.53 16.49
N LYS A 12 5.79 13.60 17.20
CA LYS A 12 6.01 12.23 16.73
C LYS A 12 4.70 11.51 16.46
N ASP A 13 3.76 11.54 17.40
CA ASP A 13 2.44 10.90 17.23
C ASP A 13 1.68 11.48 16.04
N ARG A 14 1.76 12.80 15.83
CA ARG A 14 1.12 13.46 14.69
C ARG A 14 1.75 13.08 13.36
N VAL A 15 3.07 12.91 13.30
CA VAL A 15 3.76 12.45 12.09
C VAL A 15 3.36 11.01 11.80
N ASP A 16 3.39 10.13 12.80
CA ASP A 16 3.01 8.72 12.65
C ASP A 16 1.56 8.57 12.17
N ASP A 17 0.60 9.28 12.78
CA ASP A 17 -0.80 9.29 12.34
C ASP A 17 -0.94 9.82 10.90
N ALA A 18 -0.21 10.88 10.54
CA ALA A 18 -0.24 11.42 9.19
C ALA A 18 0.34 10.45 8.14
N GLU A 19 1.44 9.77 8.45
CA GLU A 19 2.05 8.76 7.59
C GLU A 19 1.13 7.53 7.44
N ASN A 20 0.56 7.05 8.54
CA ASN A 20 -0.35 5.92 8.53
C ASN A 20 -1.64 6.24 7.77
N ARG A 21 -2.20 7.45 7.97
CA ARG A 21 -3.39 7.91 7.24
C ARG A 21 -3.11 8.09 5.76
N SER A 22 -1.94 8.61 5.40
CA SER A 22 -1.49 8.70 4.00
C SER A 22 -1.46 7.33 3.32
N ARG A 23 -1.09 6.28 4.05
CA ARG A 23 -1.02 4.90 3.56
C ARG A 23 -2.30 4.09 3.76
N SER A 24 -3.35 4.66 4.37
CA SER A 24 -4.56 3.92 4.75
C SER A 24 -5.32 3.29 3.57
N HIS A 25 -5.15 3.84 2.37
CA HIS A 25 -5.76 3.31 1.14
C HIS A 25 -4.83 2.36 0.36
N ASN A 26 -3.61 2.10 0.87
CA ASN A 26 -2.67 1.21 0.21
C ASN A 26 -3.01 -0.24 0.54
N LEU A 27 -3.25 -1.05 -0.48
CA LEU A 27 -3.43 -2.49 -0.36
C LEU A 27 -2.13 -3.23 -0.69
N ARG A 28 -1.82 -4.30 0.07
CA ARG A 28 -0.65 -5.15 -0.18
C ARG A 28 -1.10 -6.55 -0.56
N PHE A 29 -0.72 -6.97 -1.77
CA PHE A 29 -1.01 -8.31 -2.30
C PHE A 29 0.22 -9.19 -2.12
N ILE A 30 0.05 -10.36 -1.50
CA ILE A 30 1.11 -11.32 -1.19
C ILE A 30 0.93 -12.57 -2.05
N GLY A 31 2.03 -13.21 -2.46
CA GLY A 31 1.98 -14.43 -3.27
C GLY A 31 1.77 -14.22 -4.76
N VAL A 32 1.81 -12.97 -5.24
CA VAL A 32 1.80 -12.66 -6.68
C VAL A 32 3.17 -13.05 -7.27
N PRO A 33 3.24 -14.00 -8.23
CA PRO A 33 4.50 -14.45 -8.83
C PRO A 33 5.28 -13.28 -9.45
N GLU A 34 6.59 -13.25 -9.30
CA GLU A 34 7.41 -12.16 -9.85
C GLU A 34 7.27 -12.08 -11.39
N LYS A 35 7.21 -10.87 -11.94
CA LYS A 35 7.11 -10.57 -13.37
C LYS A 35 5.80 -11.00 -14.04
N SER A 36 4.82 -11.49 -13.29
CA SER A 36 3.49 -11.82 -13.83
C SER A 36 2.75 -10.58 -14.34
N GLU A 37 3.15 -9.38 -13.91
CA GLU A 37 2.50 -8.13 -14.29
C GLU A 37 2.95 -7.57 -15.64
N GLY A 38 4.05 -8.11 -16.19
CA GLY A 38 4.64 -7.58 -17.41
C GLY A 38 5.15 -6.15 -17.24
N GLY A 39 4.81 -5.27 -18.20
CA GLY A 39 5.30 -3.88 -18.24
C GLY A 39 4.39 -2.86 -17.56
N ASP A 40 3.16 -3.23 -17.19
CA ASP A 40 2.17 -2.32 -16.61
C ASP A 40 1.48 -2.95 -15.40
N VAL A 41 2.01 -2.62 -14.22
CA VAL A 41 1.52 -3.13 -12.93
C VAL A 41 0.11 -2.60 -12.64
N VAL A 42 -0.22 -1.39 -13.07
CA VAL A 42 -1.55 -0.80 -12.81
C VAL A 42 -2.61 -1.54 -13.61
N ALA A 43 -2.37 -1.77 -14.91
CA ALA A 43 -3.27 -2.54 -15.75
C ALA A 43 -3.44 -3.98 -15.24
N PHE A 44 -2.35 -4.62 -14.82
CA PHE A 44 -2.40 -5.95 -14.21
C PHE A 44 -3.26 -5.99 -12.95
N MET A 45 -3.05 -5.06 -12.02
CA MET A 45 -3.82 -5.00 -10.77
C MET A 45 -5.31 -4.70 -11.02
N GLY A 46 -5.63 -3.89 -12.03
CA GLY A 46 -7.01 -3.63 -12.46
C GLY A 46 -7.76 -4.88 -12.92
N GLN A 47 -7.05 -5.91 -13.39
CA GLN A 47 -7.62 -7.22 -13.74
C GLN A 47 -7.57 -8.21 -12.58
N LEU A 48 -6.48 -8.21 -11.80
CA LEU A 48 -6.29 -9.14 -10.69
C LEU A 48 -7.29 -8.90 -9.55
N ILE A 49 -7.57 -7.64 -9.19
CA ILE A 49 -8.46 -7.32 -8.06
C ILE A 49 -9.88 -7.87 -8.28
N PRO A 50 -10.54 -7.61 -9.43
CA PRO A 50 -11.83 -8.22 -9.73
C PRO A 50 -11.80 -9.75 -9.78
N LEU A 51 -10.72 -10.35 -10.29
CA LEU A 51 -10.59 -11.80 -10.33
C LEU A 51 -10.55 -12.42 -8.92
N LEU A 52 -9.86 -11.78 -7.98
CA LEU A 52 -9.73 -12.26 -6.60
C LEU A 52 -10.99 -12.04 -5.76
N LEU A 53 -11.68 -10.92 -5.96
CA LEU A 53 -12.87 -10.55 -5.19
C LEU A 53 -14.18 -11.05 -5.82
N GLY A 54 -14.14 -11.55 -7.06
CA GLY A 54 -15.31 -11.91 -7.84
C GLY A 54 -15.81 -10.71 -8.65
N THR A 55 -15.81 -10.86 -9.97
CA THR A 55 -16.20 -9.80 -10.93
C THR A 55 -17.60 -9.28 -10.68
N ASP A 56 -18.50 -10.15 -10.21
CA ASP A 56 -19.90 -9.81 -9.95
C ASP A 56 -20.07 -8.98 -8.66
N GLN A 57 -19.05 -8.96 -7.79
CA GLN A 57 -19.08 -8.19 -6.54
C GLN A 57 -18.55 -6.76 -6.71
N LEU A 58 -17.79 -6.49 -7.78
CA LEU A 58 -17.28 -5.17 -8.10
C LEU A 58 -18.08 -4.56 -9.25
N SER A 59 -19.08 -3.74 -8.90
CA SER A 59 -19.87 -2.99 -9.88
C SER A 59 -19.04 -2.00 -10.71
N ILE A 60 -17.83 -1.66 -10.26
CA ILE A 60 -16.90 -0.72 -10.88
C ILE A 60 -15.48 -1.25 -10.73
N VAL A 61 -14.68 -1.14 -11.80
CA VAL A 61 -13.24 -1.41 -11.74
C VAL A 61 -12.58 -0.40 -10.79
N PRO A 62 -11.83 -0.83 -9.76
CA PRO A 62 -11.21 0.09 -8.82
C PRO A 62 -10.27 1.05 -9.54
N ALA A 63 -10.39 2.34 -9.23
CA ALA A 63 -9.44 3.34 -9.69
C ALA A 63 -8.12 3.15 -8.92
N ILE A 64 -7.04 2.87 -9.65
CA ILE A 64 -5.71 2.63 -9.07
C ILE A 64 -4.81 3.81 -9.45
N GLU A 65 -4.42 4.61 -8.47
CA GLU A 65 -3.52 5.75 -8.69
C GLU A 65 -2.08 5.30 -8.96
N MET A 66 -1.62 4.27 -8.25
CA MET A 66 -0.27 3.74 -8.38
C MET A 66 -0.21 2.27 -7.94
N ALA A 67 0.57 1.46 -8.63
CA ALA A 67 0.88 0.09 -8.23
C ALA A 67 2.36 -0.20 -8.46
N HIS A 68 3.00 -0.82 -7.47
CA HIS A 68 4.42 -1.17 -7.54
C HIS A 68 4.72 -2.39 -6.67
N ARG A 69 5.83 -3.07 -6.97
CA ARG A 69 6.39 -4.10 -6.09
C ARG A 69 6.98 -3.43 -4.86
N SER A 70 6.53 -3.83 -3.66
CA SER A 70 7.20 -3.41 -2.42
C SER A 70 8.63 -3.95 -2.43
N PRO A 71 9.65 -3.15 -2.06
CA PRO A 71 11.02 -3.65 -1.94
C PRO A 71 11.05 -4.91 -1.09
N THR A 72 11.65 -5.99 -1.60
CA THR A 72 12.02 -7.10 -0.74
C THR A 72 13.16 -6.59 0.11
N SER A 73 12.92 -6.33 1.40
CA SER A 73 14.02 -6.21 2.34
C SER A 73 14.68 -7.58 2.40
N THR A 74 15.70 -7.80 1.56
CA THR A 74 16.64 -8.90 1.72
C THR A 74 17.40 -8.64 3.02
N SER A 75 16.76 -8.96 4.13
CA SER A 75 17.42 -9.16 5.42
C SER A 75 17.99 -10.57 5.37
N GLY A 76 19.19 -10.70 4.80
CA GLY A 76 19.83 -12.00 4.67
C GLY A 76 20.96 -12.01 3.65
N SER A 77 22.12 -11.49 4.06
CA SER A 77 23.46 -11.97 3.70
C SER A 77 24.44 -11.39 4.71
#